data_AF-A0A920TXX2-F1
#
_entry.id   AF-A0A920TXX2-F1
#
_cell.length_a   1.000
_cell.length_b   1.000
_cell.length_c   1.000
_cell.angle_alpha   90.00
_cell.angle_beta   90.00
_cell.angle_gamma   90.00
#
_symmetry.space_group_name_H-M   'P 1'
#
loop_
_entity.id
_entity.type
_entity.pdbx_description
1 polymer ?
#
loop_
_entity_poly.entity_id
_entity_poly.type
_entity_poly.pdbx_seq_one_letter_code
_entity_poly.pdbx_strand_id
1 'polypeptide(L)'
;MRQIKKKICNLKCTVSEPNVLNKENLYLVVFCHGYGAPGNDLVSVGEYLCQNDSSISENICFIFPEGPLSLDNVGLLGGRAWWEIDFSDLPRPLMALILETLVRIFPKECR
;
A
#
# COMPACT_ATOMS: atom_id res chain seq x y z
N MET A 1 6.43 12.86 11.01
CA MET A 1 7.09 11.82 10.20
C MET A 1 7.58 12.46 8.92
N ARG A 2 8.81 12.19 8.51
CA ARG A 2 9.39 12.69 7.26
C ARG A 2 9.21 11.63 6.18
N GLN A 3 8.55 11.99 5.09
CA GLN A 3 8.36 11.10 3.95
C GLN A 3 9.38 11.35 2.86
N ILE A 4 9.91 10.27 2.29
CA ILE A 4 10.95 10.32 1.27
C ILE A 4 10.66 9.23 0.23
N LYS A 5 10.74 9.59 -1.05
CA LYS A 5 10.76 8.60 -2.13
C LYS A 5 12.18 8.07 -2.28
N LYS A 6 12.36 6.76 -2.19
CA LYS A 6 13.66 6.10 -2.30
C LYS A 6 13.53 4.82 -3.13
N LYS A 7 14.58 4.49 -3.88
CA LYS A 7 14.72 3.16 -4.48
C LYS A 7 15.42 2.25 -3.48
N ILE A 8 14.79 1.16 -3.09
CA ILE A 8 15.37 0.12 -2.23
C ILE A 8 15.50 -1.13 -3.08
N CYS A 9 16.74 -1.57 -3.32
CA CYS A 9 17.06 -2.60 -4.31
C CYS A 9 16.48 -2.23 -5.69
N ASN A 10 15.57 -3.04 -6.23
CA ASN A 10 14.89 -2.79 -7.50
C ASN A 10 13.50 -2.14 -7.35
N LEU A 11 13.02 -1.91 -6.12
CA LEU A 11 11.69 -1.38 -5.87
C LEU A 11 11.73 0.13 -5.62
N LYS A 12 10.75 0.84 -6.17
CA LYS A 12 10.44 2.21 -5.76
C LYS A 12 9.68 2.10 -4.43
N CYS A 13 10.02 2.95 -3.47
CA CYS A 13 9.39 2.96 -2.16
C CYS A 13 9.10 4.39 -1.72
N THR A 14 7.99 4.58 -1.01
CA THR A 14 7.84 5.69 -0.07
C THR A 14 8.32 5.21 1.29
N VAL A 15 9.16 5.99 1.95
CA VAL A 15 9.66 5.70 3.30
C VAL A 15 9.20 6.82 4.22
N SER A 16 8.58 6.46 5.34
CA SER A 16 8.18 7.39 6.39
C SER A 16 9.04 7.14 7.62
N GLU A 17 9.94 8.08 7.91
CA GLU A 17 10.86 8.00 9.04
C GLU A 17 10.37 8.85 10.23
N PRO A 18 10.62 8.41 11.48
CA PRO A 18 10.42 9.23 12.67
C PRO A 18 11.15 10.58 12.56
N ASN A 19 10.53 11.65 13.05
CA ASN A 19 11.17 12.98 13.07
C ASN A 19 12.30 13.06 14.12
N VAL A 20 12.17 12.29 15.20
CA VAL A 20 13.17 12.13 16.24
C VAL A 20 13.49 10.64 16.31
N LEU A 21 14.73 10.28 16.02
CA LEU A 21 15.14 8.89 15.94
C LEU A 21 15.52 8.39 17.34
N ASN A 22 14.65 7.62 17.98
CA ASN A 22 15.05 6.84 19.14
C ASN A 22 15.81 5.59 18.68
N LYS A 23 17.15 5.64 18.70
CA LYS A 23 18.00 4.56 18.18
C LYS A 23 17.97 3.29 19.02
N GLU A 24 17.46 3.36 20.25
CA GLU A 24 17.43 2.22 21.17
C GLU A 24 16.40 1.17 20.71
N ASN A 25 15.23 1.60 20.22
CA ASN A 25 14.13 0.72 19.80
C ASN A 25 13.48 1.19 18.49
N LEU A 26 14.18 1.02 17.37
CA LEU A 26 13.63 1.30 16.04
C LEU A 26 13.11 0.02 15.38
N TYR A 27 11.81 0.01 15.07
CA TYR A 27 11.14 -1.06 14.32
C TYR A 27 10.92 -0.67 12.87
N LEU A 28 10.97 -1.67 11.99
CA LEU A 28 10.66 -1.51 10.58
C LEU A 28 9.35 -2.21 10.26
N VAL A 29 8.43 -1.48 9.67
CA VAL A 29 7.16 -2.03 9.18
C VAL A 29 7.09 -1.84 7.67
N VAL A 30 6.82 -2.93 6.94
CA VAL A 30 6.69 -2.91 5.49
C VAL A 30 5.22 -3.15 5.12
N PHE A 31 4.61 -2.17 4.47
CA PHE A 31 3.22 -2.24 4.02
C PHE A 31 3.15 -2.46 2.52
N CYS A 32 2.84 -3.69 2.13
CA CYS A 32 2.62 -4.08 0.73
C CYS A 32 1.15 -3.88 0.36
N HIS A 33 0.89 -3.06 -0.66
CA HIS A 33 -0.46 -2.80 -1.16
C HIS A 33 -1.07 -4.04 -1.83
N GLY A 34 -2.40 -4.05 -1.98
CA GLY A 34 -3.14 -5.11 -2.69
C GLY A 34 -2.98 -5.04 -4.22
N TYR A 35 -3.35 -6.09 -4.94
CA TYR A 35 -3.29 -6.13 -6.41
C TYR A 35 -4.11 -5.00 -7.04
N GLY A 36 -3.54 -4.28 -8.01
CA GLY A 36 -4.24 -3.19 -8.70
C GLY A 36 -4.22 -1.85 -7.99
N ALA A 37 -3.85 -1.82 -6.71
CA ALA A 37 -3.70 -0.57 -5.97
C ALA A 37 -2.43 0.20 -6.43
N PRO A 38 -2.41 1.53 -6.31
CA PRO A 38 -1.22 2.32 -6.57
C PRO A 38 -0.18 2.13 -5.47
N GLY A 39 1.09 2.38 -5.79
CA GLY A 39 2.19 2.16 -4.85
C GLY A 39 2.17 3.03 -3.58
N ASN A 40 1.38 4.10 -3.56
CA ASN A 40 1.19 4.98 -2.40
C ASN A 40 -0.10 4.71 -1.60
N ASP A 41 -0.87 3.68 -1.97
CA ASP A 41 -2.19 3.37 -1.40
C ASP A 41 -2.20 3.32 0.14
N LEU A 42 -1.19 2.67 0.72
CA LEU A 42 -1.09 2.46 2.17
C LEU A 42 -0.36 3.58 2.93
N VAL A 43 0.17 4.60 2.26
CA VAL A 43 0.95 5.68 2.92
C VAL A 43 0.11 6.39 3.98
N SER A 44 -1.15 6.70 3.66
CA SER A 44 -2.10 7.35 4.56
C SER A 44 -2.44 6.52 5.80
N VAL A 45 -2.36 5.18 5.71
CA VAL A 45 -2.54 4.29 6.87
C VAL A 45 -1.41 4.49 7.87
N GLY A 46 -0.17 4.56 7.40
CA GLY A 46 0.97 4.87 8.27
C GLY A 46 0.86 6.25 8.91
N GLU A 47 0.43 7.25 8.14
CA GLU A 47 0.17 8.60 8.68
C GLU A 47 -0.90 8.58 9.78
N TYR A 48 -2.01 7.88 9.55
CA TYR A 48 -3.08 7.74 10.53
C TYR A 48 -2.60 7.06 11.82
N LEU A 49 -1.84 5.96 11.72
CA LEU A 49 -1.29 5.28 12.89
C LEU A 49 -0.39 6.21 13.72
N CYS A 50 0.48 6.99 13.06
CA CYS A 50 1.33 7.96 13.76
C CYS A 50 0.56 9.12 14.39
N GLN A 51 -0.58 9.52 13.82
CA GLN A 51 -1.42 10.58 14.38
C GLN A 51 -2.17 10.12 15.63
N ASN A 52 -2.46 8.83 15.74
CA ASN A 52 -3.24 8.27 16.85
C ASN A 52 -2.38 7.71 17.98
N ASP A 53 -1.10 7.41 17.73
CA ASP A 53 -0.17 6.90 18.75
C ASP A 53 1.23 7.50 18.59
N SER A 54 1.66 8.29 19.58
CA SER A 54 2.97 8.93 19.57
C SER A 54 4.12 7.94 19.63
N SER A 55 3.94 6.79 20.30
CA SER A 55 4.97 5.75 20.39
C SER A 55 5.28 5.13 19.04
N ILE A 56 4.27 5.02 18.16
CA ILE A 56 4.46 4.59 16.76
C ILE A 56 5.27 5.64 16.00
N SER A 57 4.94 6.92 16.15
CA SER A 57 5.60 8.02 15.44
C SER A 57 7.08 8.20 15.79
N GLU A 58 7.51 7.71 16.96
CA GLU A 58 8.87 7.84 17.49
C GLU A 58 9.74 6.61 17.23
N ASN A 59 9.13 5.42 17.14
CA ASN A 59 9.84 4.15 17.16
C ASN A 59 9.65 3.31 15.89
N ILE A 60 8.80 3.72 14.94
CA ILE A 60 8.54 2.94 13.72
C ILE A 60 8.95 3.70 12.45
N CYS A 61 9.77 3.05 11.63
CA CYS A 61 10.01 3.41 10.25
C CYS A 61 9.09 2.58 9.33
N PHE A 62 8.29 3.25 8.50
CA PHE A 62 7.42 2.56 7.54
C PHE A 62 8.04 2.58 6.14
N ILE A 63 7.96 1.45 5.44
CA ILE A 63 8.30 1.33 4.03
C ILE A 63 7.06 0.89 3.26
N PHE A 64 6.74 1.64 2.20
CA PHE A 64 5.65 1.38 1.27
C PHE A 64 6.24 1.10 -0.11
N PRO A 65 6.61 -0.16 -0.42
CA PRO A 65 7.15 -0.52 -1.71
C PRO A 65 6.04 -0.56 -2.78
N GLU A 66 6.35 -0.08 -3.98
CA GLU A 66 5.51 -0.26 -5.16
C GLU A 66 5.75 -1.67 -5.73
N GLY A 67 4.68 -2.42 -6.00
CA GLY A 67 4.78 -3.71 -6.70
C GLY A 67 5.54 -3.55 -8.03
N PRO A 68 6.41 -4.51 -8.44
CA PRO A 68 7.26 -4.36 -9.61
C PRO A 68 6.52 -4.34 -10.95
N LEU A 69 5.34 -4.95 -11.04
CA LEU A 69 4.57 -5.07 -12.28
C LEU A 69 3.64 -3.86 -12.46
N SER A 70 3.61 -3.28 -13.66
CA SER A 70 2.59 -2.27 -14.04
C SER A 70 1.37 -2.95 -14.62
N LEU A 71 0.19 -2.49 -14.21
CA LEU A 71 -1.08 -2.99 -14.72
C LEU A 71 -1.75 -2.01 -15.70
N ASP A 72 -1.03 -0.97 -16.14
CA ASP A 72 -1.53 0.00 -17.11
C ASP A 72 -1.99 -0.68 -18.42
N ASN A 73 -1.25 -1.70 -18.86
CA ASN A 73 -1.53 -2.45 -20.10
C ASN A 73 -2.82 -3.29 -20.03
N VAL A 74 -3.34 -3.54 -18.84
CA VAL A 74 -4.60 -4.28 -18.62
C VAL A 74 -5.74 -3.35 -18.17
N GLY A 75 -5.57 -2.03 -18.34
CA GLY A 75 -6.59 -1.02 -18.07
C GLY A 75 -6.65 -0.51 -16.63
N LEU A 76 -5.75 -0.96 -15.75
CA LEU A 76 -5.66 -0.48 -14.36
C LEU A 76 -4.56 0.59 -14.24
N LEU A 77 -4.89 1.81 -14.65
CA LEU A 77 -3.96 2.95 -14.67
C LEU A 77 -3.39 3.26 -13.29
N GLY A 78 -2.06 3.27 -13.19
CA GLY A 78 -1.33 3.47 -11.93
C GLY A 78 -1.34 2.25 -11.00
N GLY A 79 -2.06 1.19 -11.37
CA GLY A 79 -2.15 -0.04 -10.60
C GLY A 79 -0.85 -0.83 -10.65
N ARG A 80 -0.46 -1.38 -9.50
CA ARG A 80 0.76 -2.16 -9.34
C ARG A 80 0.44 -3.58 -8.87
N ALA A 81 1.33 -4.52 -9.16
CA ALA A 81 1.21 -5.89 -8.68
C ALA A 81 2.57 -6.50 -8.28
N TRP A 82 2.50 -7.44 -7.33
CA TRP A 82 3.64 -8.21 -6.83
C TRP A 82 3.96 -9.42 -7.70
N TRP A 83 2.92 -10.08 -8.19
CA TRP A 83 2.95 -11.21 -9.10
C TRP A 83 1.74 -11.14 -10.04
N GLU A 84 1.81 -11.83 -11.17
CA GLU A 84 0.67 -11.99 -12.08
C GLU A 84 -0.40 -12.87 -11.42
N ILE A 85 -1.67 -12.49 -11.55
CA ILE A 85 -2.79 -13.32 -11.12
C ILE A 85 -3.49 -13.82 -12.37
N ASP A 86 -3.52 -15.14 -12.55
CA ASP A 86 -4.36 -15.74 -13.57
C ASP A 86 -5.81 -15.78 -13.09
N PHE A 87 -6.61 -14.86 -13.61
CA PHE A 87 -8.03 -14.80 -13.31
C PHE A 87 -8.84 -15.89 -14.01
N SER A 88 -8.26 -16.59 -14.99
CA SER A 88 -8.90 -17.70 -15.73
C SER A 88 -9.08 -18.93 -14.85
N ASP A 89 -8.18 -19.14 -13.89
CA ASP A 89 -8.18 -20.25 -12.94
C ASP A 89 -8.93 -19.94 -11.63
N LEU A 90 -9.44 -18.71 -11.47
CA LEU A 90 -10.19 -18.34 -10.27
C LEU A 90 -11.60 -18.95 -10.32
N PRO A 91 -12.06 -19.68 -9.27
CA PRO A 91 -13.40 -20.20 -9.25
C PRO A 91 -14.40 -19.04 -9.39
N ARG A 92 -15.36 -19.17 -10.33
CA ARG A 92 -16.44 -18.20 -10.59
C ARG A 92 -17.04 -17.49 -9.36
N PRO A 93 -17.31 -18.15 -8.20
CA PRO A 93 -17.80 -17.46 -7.02
C PRO A 93 -16.85 -16.39 -6.45
N LEU A 94 -15.53 -16.54 -6.60
CA LEU A 94 -14.56 -15.54 -6.16
C LEU A 94 -14.50 -14.33 -7.12
N MET A 95 -14.68 -14.56 -8.42
CA MET A 95 -14.82 -13.50 -9.43
C MET A 95 -16.07 -12.63 -9.21
N ALA A 96 -17.21 -13.26 -8.92
CA ALA A 96 -18.45 -12.55 -8.62
C ALA A 96 -18.34 -11.72 -7.34
N LEU A 97 -17.70 -12.26 -6.30
CA LEU A 97 -17.48 -11.54 -5.05
C LEU A 97 -16.60 -10.31 -5.25
N ILE A 98 -15.54 -10.38 -6.07
CA ILE A 98 -14.66 -9.23 -6.33
C ILE A 98 -15.41 -8.11 -7.06
N LEU A 99 -16.26 -8.42 -8.05
CA LEU A 99 -17.04 -7.42 -8.78
C LEU A 99 -18.20 -6.84 -7.97
N GLU A 100 -18.98 -7.67 -7.26
CA GLU A 100 -20.02 -7.18 -6.37
C GLU A 100 -19.46 -6.35 -5.21
N THR A 101 -18.32 -6.78 -4.65
CA THR A 101 -17.67 -6.07 -3.53
C THR A 101 -17.11 -4.72 -3.97
N LEU A 102 -16.53 -4.60 -5.18
CA LEU A 102 -16.09 -3.32 -5.73
C LEU A 102 -17.27 -2.36 -5.97
N VAL A 103 -18.44 -2.86 -6.37
CA VAL A 103 -19.66 -2.06 -6.54
C VAL A 103 -20.30 -1.68 -5.20
N ARG A 104 -20.13 -2.49 -4.15
CA ARG A 104 -20.79 -2.32 -2.85
C ARG A 104 -19.95 -1.53 -1.84
N ILE A 105 -18.61 -1.54 -1.94
CA ILE A 105 -17.69 -0.81 -1.04
C ILE A 105 -17.52 0.66 -1.43
N PHE A 106 -17.80 1.06 -2.68
CA PHE A 106 -17.93 2.47 -3.06
C PHE A 106 -19.41 2.89 -3.03
N PRO A 107 -19.97 3.30 -1.87
CA PRO A 107 -21.27 3.96 -1.89
C PRO A 107 -21.17 5.19 -2.79
N LYS A 108 -22.15 5.37 -3.67
CA LYS A 108 -22.27 6.49 -4.63
C LYS A 108 -22.49 7.86 -3.98
N GLU A 109 -22.10 8.03 -2.72
CA GLU A 109 -22.39 9.23 -1.92
C GLU A 109 -21.17 9.63 -1.09
N CYS A 110 -20.16 10.18 -1.76
CA CYS A 110 -19.35 11.27 -1.21
C CYS A 110 -19.46 12.41 -2.21
N ARG A 111 -20.43 13.30 -1.96
CA ARG A 111 -20.57 14.59 -2.61
C ARG A 111 -19.92 15.65 -1.73
#